data_AF-A0A411ZN44-F1
#
_entry.id   AF-A0A411ZN44-F1
#
_cell.length_a   1.000
_cell.length_b   1.000
_cell.length_c   1.000
_cell.angle_alpha   90.00
_cell.angle_beta   90.00
_cell.angle_gamma   90.00
#
_symmetry.space_group_name_H-M   'P 1'
#
loop_
_entity.id
_entity.type
_entity.pdbx_description
1 polymer ?
#
loop_
_entity_poly.entity_id
_entity_poly.type
_entity_poly.pdbx_seq_one_letter_code
_entity_poly.pdbx_strand_id
1 'polypeptide(L)'
;MKWANHKLVTTVVVFAGTGNFLYAAYSFFGSVLPDRLEGKPPKESKAYWKWRSKHRQNTHWTVPYLAIIAILFYLHEVGVLQDLSWEIAKLPIFVCVGALLHIIEDGICGKVPLIWRKKKIGIKLFRVGSSWEYFISYTICVAALYYKFML
;
A
#
# COMPACT_ATOMS: atom_id res chain seq x y z
N MET A 1 -5.01 8.31 -3.27
CA MET A 1 -4.52 8.80 -4.58
C MET A 1 -5.30 8.08 -5.68
N LYS A 2 -5.04 8.37 -6.95
CA LYS A 2 -5.50 7.52 -8.06
C LYS A 2 -4.76 6.19 -8.01
N TRP A 3 -5.44 5.12 -8.42
CA TRP A 3 -4.86 3.77 -8.47
C TRP A 3 -3.60 3.69 -9.33
N ALA A 4 -3.54 4.46 -10.42
CA ALA A 4 -2.34 4.52 -11.26
C ALA A 4 -1.12 5.05 -10.48
N ASN A 5 -1.32 6.06 -9.64
CA ASN A 5 -0.25 6.64 -8.84
C ASN A 5 0.13 5.74 -7.67
N HIS A 6 -0.85 5.07 -7.03
CA HIS A 6 -0.55 4.05 -6.02
C HIS A 6 0.35 2.94 -6.57
N LYS A 7 -0.06 2.37 -7.71
CA LYS A 7 0.73 1.37 -8.44
C LYS A 7 2.14 1.86 -8.76
N LEU A 8 2.26 3.06 -9.33
CA LEU A 8 3.53 3.61 -9.74
C LEU A 8 4.47 3.80 -8.54
N VAL A 9 4.03 4.54 -7.53
CA VAL A 9 4.86 4.88 -6.35
C VAL A 9 5.26 3.61 -5.62
N THR A 10 4.30 2.73 -5.30
CA THR A 10 4.57 1.47 -4.61
C THR A 10 5.57 0.60 -5.39
N THR A 11 5.40 0.44 -6.70
CA THR A 11 6.31 -0.39 -7.53
C THR A 11 7.72 0.17 -7.50
N VAL A 12 7.87 1.48 -7.71
CA VAL A 12 9.18 2.14 -7.76
C VAL A 12 9.87 2.09 -6.40
N VAL A 13 9.14 2.39 -5.32
CA VAL A 13 9.69 2.37 -3.95
C VAL A 13 10.15 0.97 -3.56
N VAL A 14 9.36 -0.07 -3.85
CA VAL A 14 9.73 -1.45 -3.53
C VAL A 14 10.90 -1.93 -4.38
N PHE A 15 10.90 -1.61 -5.69
CA PHE A 15 12.04 -1.92 -6.55
C PHE A 15 13.32 -1.23 -6.06
N ALA A 16 13.25 0.06 -5.74
CA ALA A 16 14.38 0.81 -5.21
C ALA A 16 14.89 0.19 -3.89
N GLY A 17 14.00 -0.14 -2.96
CA GLY A 17 14.39 -0.72 -1.67
C GLY A 17 14.95 -2.14 -1.74
N THR A 18 14.54 -2.95 -2.73
CA THR A 18 14.87 -4.39 -2.77
C THR A 18 15.79 -4.80 -3.91
N GLY A 19 15.85 -4.02 -4.99
CA GLY A 19 16.48 -4.41 -6.26
C GLY A 19 15.79 -5.58 -6.98
N ASN A 20 14.61 -6.02 -6.52
CA ASN A 20 13.95 -7.22 -7.01
C ASN A 20 12.64 -6.89 -7.74
N PHE A 21 12.60 -7.16 -9.04
CA PHE A 21 11.42 -6.92 -9.87
C PHE A 21 10.22 -7.78 -9.49
N LEU A 22 10.43 -9.00 -9.01
CA LEU A 22 9.35 -9.89 -8.60
C LEU A 22 8.64 -9.31 -7.37
N TYR A 23 9.41 -8.86 -6.37
CA TYR A 23 8.86 -8.22 -5.17
C TYR A 23 8.08 -6.94 -5.52
N ALA A 24 8.64 -6.12 -6.42
CA ALA A 24 7.96 -4.93 -6.94
C ALA A 24 6.63 -5.29 -7.65
N ALA A 25 6.59 -6.37 -8.43
CA ALA A 25 5.38 -6.84 -9.11
C ALA A 25 4.31 -7.33 -8.12
N TYR A 26 4.67 -8.07 -7.07
CA TYR A 26 3.69 -8.48 -6.05
C TYR A 26 3.19 -7.28 -5.23
N SER A 27 4.05 -6.31 -4.92
CA SER A 27 3.63 -5.06 -4.30
C SER A 27 2.76 -4.20 -5.21
N PHE A 28 2.97 -4.20 -6.53
CA PHE A 28 2.05 -3.57 -7.49
C PHE A 28 0.63 -4.12 -7.35
N PHE A 29 0.46 -5.45 -7.24
CA PHE A 29 -0.87 -6.04 -7.02
C PHE A 29 -1.43 -5.68 -5.64
N GLY A 30 -0.58 -5.69 -4.61
CA GLY A 30 -0.94 -5.26 -3.26
C GLY A 30 -1.39 -3.81 -3.18
N SER A 31 -0.80 -2.92 -3.98
CA SER A 31 -1.04 -1.46 -3.98
C SER A 31 -2.46 -1.03 -4.33
N VAL A 32 -3.31 -1.94 -4.78
CA VAL A 32 -4.74 -1.65 -5.03
C VAL A 32 -5.67 -2.54 -4.23
N LEU A 33 -5.13 -3.47 -3.45
CA LEU A 33 -5.92 -4.44 -2.70
C LEU A 33 -6.87 -3.77 -1.69
N PRO A 34 -6.44 -2.77 -0.88
CA PRO A 34 -7.34 -2.13 0.08
C PRO A 34 -8.56 -1.50 -0.60
N ASP A 35 -8.37 -0.76 -1.68
CA ASP A 35 -9.45 -0.11 -2.42
C ASP A 35 -10.31 -1.12 -3.19
N ARG A 36 -9.70 -2.15 -3.79
CA ARG A 36 -10.41 -3.18 -4.55
C ARG A 36 -11.38 -3.96 -3.67
N LEU A 37 -11.00 -4.25 -2.43
CA LEU A 37 -11.84 -4.93 -1.45
C LEU A 37 -13.05 -4.09 -0.99
N GLU A 38 -12.99 -2.76 -1.09
CA GLU A 38 -14.14 -1.89 -0.80
C GLU A 38 -15.12 -1.75 -1.98
N GLY A 39 -14.73 -2.23 -3.16
CA GLY A 39 -15.53 -2.18 -4.36
C GLY A 39 -15.56 -0.79 -5.03
N LYS A 40 -16.29 -0.71 -6.14
CA LYS A 40 -16.39 0.53 -6.92
C LYS A 40 -17.36 1.53 -6.26
N PRO A 41 -17.07 2.84 -6.31
CA PRO A 41 -18.01 3.85 -5.86
C PRO A 41 -19.33 3.75 -6.66
N PRO A 42 -20.49 3.69 -5.99
CA PRO A 42 -21.80 3.70 -6.65
C PRO A 42 -22.03 4.99 -7.45
N LYS A 43 -22.79 4.90 -8.55
CA LYS A 43 -23.18 6.08 -9.36
C LYS A 43 -24.27 6.92 -8.70
N GLU A 44 -25.14 6.30 -7.91
CA GLU A 44 -26.23 6.97 -7.22
C GLU A 44 -25.72 7.78 -6.02
N SER A 45 -26.12 9.05 -5.90
CA SER A 45 -25.60 9.99 -4.90
C SER A 45 -25.70 9.48 -3.45
N LYS A 46 -26.88 8.98 -3.03
CA LYS A 46 -27.07 8.47 -1.66
C LYS A 46 -26.19 7.25 -1.37
N ALA A 47 -26.07 6.35 -2.33
CA ALA A 47 -25.21 5.17 -2.23
C ALA A 47 -23.72 5.56 -2.24
N TYR A 48 -23.34 6.56 -3.04
CA TYR A 48 -21.99 7.12 -3.07
C TYR A 48 -21.56 7.65 -1.70
N TRP A 49 -22.39 8.48 -1.05
CA TRP A 49 -22.06 9.02 0.27
C TRP A 49 -22.00 7.94 1.35
N LYS A 50 -22.88 6.93 1.26
CA LYS A 50 -22.85 5.75 2.14
C LYS A 50 -21.59 4.91 1.94
N TRP A 51 -21.13 4.73 0.70
CA TRP A 51 -19.86 4.07 0.41
C TRP A 51 -18.68 4.91 0.91
N ARG A 52 -18.70 6.22 0.63
CA ARG A 52 -17.63 7.16 0.95
C ARG A 52 -17.40 7.32 2.45
N SER A 53 -18.44 7.17 3.27
CA SER A 53 -18.31 7.19 4.74
C SER A 53 -17.59 5.95 5.27
N LYS A 54 -17.65 4.82 4.55
CA LYS A 54 -16.97 3.56 4.88
C LYS A 54 -15.60 3.41 4.20
N HIS A 55 -15.37 4.10 3.09
CA HIS A 55 -14.10 4.11 2.38
C HIS A 55 -12.94 4.52 3.30
N ARG A 56 -11.81 3.80 3.21
CA ARG A 56 -10.61 3.98 4.05
C ARG A 56 -10.85 3.67 5.52
N GLN A 57 -11.53 2.56 5.78
CA GLN A 57 -11.77 2.10 7.15
C GLN A 57 -11.28 0.67 7.36
N ASN A 58 -12.06 -0.32 6.96
CA ASN A 58 -11.77 -1.70 7.33
C ASN A 58 -10.58 -2.27 6.56
N THR A 59 -10.59 -2.13 5.24
CA THR A 59 -9.53 -2.70 4.38
C THR A 59 -8.27 -1.85 4.38
N HIS A 60 -8.34 -0.59 4.83
CA HIS A 60 -7.19 0.30 5.04
C HIS A 60 -6.67 0.27 6.48
N TRP A 61 -7.10 -0.72 7.28
CA TRP A 61 -6.52 -0.94 8.59
C TRP A 61 -5.19 -1.66 8.44
N THR A 62 -4.10 -1.13 9.02
CA THR A 62 -2.76 -1.68 8.81
C THR A 62 -2.53 -3.01 9.53
N VAL A 63 -3.23 -3.24 10.64
CA VAL A 63 -2.98 -4.37 11.54
C VAL A 63 -3.10 -5.74 10.87
N PRO A 64 -4.14 -6.05 10.06
CA PRO A 64 -4.21 -7.35 9.38
C PRO A 64 -3.01 -7.64 8.48
N TYR A 65 -2.52 -6.65 7.72
CA TYR A 65 -1.36 -6.82 6.84
C TYR A 65 -0.08 -7.01 7.65
N LEU A 66 0.11 -6.24 8.72
CA LEU A 66 1.25 -6.40 9.63
C LEU A 66 1.21 -7.75 10.35
N ALA A 67 0.03 -8.24 10.73
CA ALA A 67 -0.13 -9.54 11.36
C ALA A 67 0.27 -10.69 10.42
N ILE A 68 -0.15 -10.64 9.15
CA ILE A 68 0.27 -11.64 8.14
C ILE A 68 1.80 -11.64 8.00
N ILE A 69 2.41 -10.45 7.85
CA ILE A 69 3.86 -10.32 7.76
C ILE A 69 4.53 -10.92 9.00
N ALA A 70 4.10 -10.52 10.20
CA ALA A 70 4.67 -10.99 11.46
C ALA A 70 4.56 -12.51 11.63
N ILE A 71 3.41 -13.11 11.25
CA ILE A 71 3.22 -14.56 11.30
C ILE A 71 4.19 -15.27 10.34
N LEU A 72 4.33 -14.79 9.11
CA LEU A 72 5.23 -15.41 8.13
C LEU A 72 6.71 -15.33 8.56
N PHE A 73 7.13 -14.19 9.12
CA PHE A 73 8.45 -14.06 9.71
C PHE A 73 8.63 -14.98 10.92
N TYR A 74 7.65 -15.05 11.82
CA TYR A 74 7.71 -15.95 12.97
C TYR A 74 7.86 -17.42 12.53
N LEU A 75 7.08 -17.86 11.53
CA LEU A 75 7.17 -19.22 10.98
C LEU A 75 8.52 -19.51 10.33
N HIS A 76 9.17 -18.52 9.72
CA HIS A 76 10.55 -18.65 9.24
C HIS A 76 11.53 -18.80 10.41
N GLU A 77 11.43 -17.96 11.43
CA GLU A 77 12.29 -18.00 12.62
C GLU A 77 12.20 -19.32 13.40
N VAL A 78 10.99 -19.89 13.56
CA VAL A 78 10.82 -21.20 14.21
C VAL A 78 11.13 -22.40 13.31
N GLY A 79 11.63 -22.16 12.09
CA GLY A 79 12.07 -23.19 11.16
C GLY A 79 10.96 -23.94 10.42
N VAL A 80 9.72 -23.43 10.44
CA VAL A 80 8.59 -24.03 9.70
C VAL A 80 8.66 -23.66 8.21
N LEU A 81 9.02 -22.42 7.88
CA LEU A 81 9.23 -21.95 6.51
C LEU A 81 10.72 -21.82 6.24
N GLN A 82 11.29 -22.72 5.44
CA GLN A 82 12.72 -22.73 5.07
C GLN A 82 12.90 -22.86 3.56
N ASP A 83 14.09 -22.49 3.07
CA ASP A 83 14.52 -22.62 1.68
C ASP A 83 13.45 -22.13 0.68
N LEU A 84 12.98 -23.02 -0.20
CA LEU A 84 11.97 -22.72 -1.20
C LEU A 84 10.65 -22.21 -0.59
N SER A 85 10.22 -22.78 0.54
CA SER A 85 8.97 -22.34 1.20
C SER A 85 9.09 -20.92 1.75
N TRP A 86 10.29 -20.50 2.17
CA TRP A 86 10.55 -19.12 2.56
C TRP A 86 10.54 -18.17 1.36
N GLU A 87 11.18 -18.55 0.25
CA GLU A 87 11.14 -17.75 -0.97
C GLU A 87 9.70 -17.57 -1.49
N ILE A 88 8.87 -18.60 -1.41
CA ILE A 88 7.44 -18.52 -1.74
C ILE A 88 6.70 -17.63 -0.73
N ALA A 89 7.00 -17.71 0.56
CA ALA A 89 6.37 -16.90 1.60
C ALA A 89 6.67 -15.39 1.48
N LYS A 90 7.77 -15.00 0.84
CA LYS A 90 8.06 -13.59 0.53
C LYS A 90 7.02 -12.99 -0.43
N LEU A 91 6.39 -13.78 -1.30
CA LEU A 91 5.40 -13.27 -2.25
C LEU A 91 4.18 -12.63 -1.56
N PRO A 92 3.46 -13.31 -0.64
CA PRO A 92 2.38 -12.68 0.12
C PRO A 92 2.87 -11.58 1.07
N ILE A 93 4.12 -11.64 1.57
CA ILE A 93 4.73 -10.51 2.31
C ILE A 93 4.73 -9.26 1.42
N PHE A 94 5.22 -9.36 0.18
CA PHE A 94 5.28 -8.20 -0.71
C PHE A 94 3.91 -7.73 -1.22
N VAL A 95 2.91 -8.60 -1.29
CA VAL A 95 1.50 -8.16 -1.45
C VAL A 95 1.06 -7.31 -0.25
N CYS A 96 1.36 -7.74 0.97
CA CYS A 96 1.05 -6.97 2.18
C CYS A 96 1.82 -5.64 2.26
N VAL A 97 3.10 -5.63 1.87
CA VAL A 97 3.90 -4.40 1.75
C VAL A 97 3.25 -3.43 0.77
N GLY A 98 2.78 -3.92 -0.39
CA GLY A 98 2.06 -3.07 -1.34
C GLY A 98 0.78 -2.47 -0.76
N ALA A 99 0.00 -3.27 -0.02
CA ALA A 99 -1.21 -2.78 0.64
C ALA A 99 -0.90 -1.76 1.75
N LEU A 100 0.20 -1.94 2.49
CA LEU A 100 0.66 -0.98 3.51
C LEU A 100 1.12 0.33 2.88
N LEU A 101 1.87 0.28 1.77
CA LEU A 101 2.26 1.48 1.02
C LEU A 101 1.05 2.22 0.47
N HIS A 102 0.04 1.52 -0.07
CA HIS A 102 -1.24 2.12 -0.44
C HIS A 102 -1.84 2.93 0.73
N ILE A 103 -1.88 2.35 1.93
CA ILE A 103 -2.46 3.01 3.11
C ILE A 103 -1.64 4.24 3.51
N ILE A 104 -0.32 4.16 3.47
CA ILE A 104 0.59 5.29 3.74
C ILE A 104 0.34 6.42 2.73
N GLU A 105 0.32 6.10 1.44
CA GLU A 105 0.05 7.03 0.35
C GLU A 105 -1.34 7.69 0.50
N ASP A 106 -2.35 6.93 0.94
CA ASP A 106 -3.66 7.47 1.27
C ASP A 106 -3.69 8.35 2.53
N GLY A 107 -2.78 8.14 3.47
CA GLY A 107 -2.51 9.01 4.61
C GLY A 107 -1.85 10.34 4.24
N ILE A 108 -1.13 10.40 3.11
CA ILE A 108 -0.58 11.66 2.58
C ILE A 108 -1.72 12.54 2.07
N CYS A 109 -2.69 11.99 1.34
CA CYS A 109 -3.78 12.75 0.71
C CYS A 109 -5.12 12.74 1.48
N GLY A 110 -5.20 12.05 2.62
CA GLY A 110 -6.42 11.88 3.39
C GLY A 110 -6.14 11.34 4.79
N LYS A 111 -7.16 10.74 5.43
CA LYS A 111 -7.03 10.10 6.75
C LYS A 111 -7.31 8.61 6.65
N VAL A 112 -6.47 7.80 7.30
CA VAL A 112 -6.55 6.33 7.35
C VAL A 112 -6.36 5.83 8.78
N PRO A 113 -6.91 4.66 9.16
CA PRO A 113 -6.62 4.06 10.45
C PRO A 113 -5.21 3.46 10.49
N LEU A 114 -4.50 3.65 11.60
CA LEU A 114 -3.20 3.01 11.86
C LEU A 114 -3.40 1.76 12.73
N ILE A 115 -3.04 1.81 14.01
CA ILE A 115 -3.20 0.67 14.94
C ILE A 115 -4.66 0.54 15.39
N TRP A 116 -5.25 1.63 15.88
CA TRP A 116 -6.62 1.63 16.38
C TRP A 116 -7.58 2.06 15.27
N ARG A 117 -8.49 1.18 14.83
CA ARG A 117 -9.43 1.47 13.74
C ARG A 117 -10.24 2.77 13.93
N LYS A 118 -10.53 3.14 15.18
CA LYS A 118 -11.25 4.37 15.53
C LYS A 118 -10.39 5.64 15.47
N LYS A 119 -9.06 5.53 15.54
CA LYS A 119 -8.12 6.67 15.49
C LYS A 119 -7.51 6.75 14.08
N LYS A 120 -7.90 7.78 13.33
CA LYS A 120 -7.40 8.02 11.97
C LYS A 120 -6.31 9.09 11.97
N ILE A 121 -5.27 8.86 11.19
CA ILE A 121 -4.13 9.77 11.00
C ILE A 121 -3.99 10.15 9.52
N GLY A 122 -3.32 11.27 9.24
CA GLY A 122 -3.00 11.70 7.89
C GLY A 122 -2.94 13.23 7.74
N ILE A 123 -2.23 13.69 6.70
CA ILE A 123 -1.77 15.08 6.55
C ILE A 123 -2.64 15.85 5.54
N LYS A 124 -3.27 15.16 4.59
CA LYS A 124 -4.08 15.75 3.50
C LYS A 124 -3.31 16.83 2.70
N LEU A 125 -2.11 16.48 2.27
CA LEU A 125 -1.17 17.34 1.55
C LEU A 125 -1.72 17.83 0.19
N PHE A 126 -2.53 17.03 -0.49
CA PHE A 126 -3.13 17.38 -1.77
C PHE A 126 -4.50 16.72 -1.98
N ARG A 127 -5.27 17.23 -2.94
CA ARG A 127 -6.55 16.64 -3.36
C ARG A 127 -6.33 15.55 -4.42
N VAL A 128 -7.05 14.44 -4.29
CA VAL A 128 -6.99 13.35 -5.27
C VAL A 128 -7.36 13.86 -6.67
N GLY A 129 -6.54 13.54 -7.67
CA GLY A 129 -6.64 13.91 -9.07
C GLY A 129 -6.11 15.30 -9.43
N SER A 130 -5.57 16.06 -8.46
CA SER A 130 -4.94 17.36 -8.72
C SER A 130 -3.55 17.23 -9.35
N SER A 131 -3.04 18.29 -9.97
CA SER A 131 -1.66 18.34 -10.49
C SER A 131 -0.61 18.06 -9.41
N TRP A 132 -0.88 18.48 -8.17
CA TRP A 132 -0.04 18.22 -7.00
C TRP A 132 0.12 16.73 -6.69
N GLU A 133 -0.92 15.91 -6.93
CA GLU A 133 -0.82 14.47 -6.75
C GLU A 133 0.26 13.88 -7.67
N TYR A 134 0.26 14.26 -8.94
CA TYR A 134 1.23 13.74 -9.91
C TYR A 134 2.62 14.25 -9.60
N PHE A 135 2.76 15.56 -9.33
CA PHE A 135 4.04 16.15 -8.95
C PHE A 135 4.69 15.42 -7.77
N ILE A 136 3.93 15.19 -6.69
CA ILE A 136 4.43 14.50 -5.49
C ILE A 136 4.73 13.03 -5.80
N SER A 137 3.87 12.34 -6.55
CA SER A 137 4.09 10.93 -6.91
C SER A 137 5.38 10.76 -7.71
N TYR A 138 5.62 11.61 -8.72
CA TYR A 138 6.85 11.57 -9.51
C TYR A 138 8.08 11.96 -8.68
N THR A 139 7.96 12.95 -7.80
CA THR A 139 9.05 13.35 -6.90
C THR A 139 9.48 12.19 -6.01
N ILE A 140 8.53 11.45 -5.43
CA ILE A 140 8.83 10.25 -4.62
C ILE A 140 9.54 9.19 -5.48
N CYS A 141 9.05 8.95 -6.71
CA CYS A 141 9.66 7.97 -7.60
C CYS A 141 11.11 8.34 -7.97
N VAL A 142 11.34 9.58 -8.37
CA VAL A 142 12.67 10.09 -8.73
C VAL A 142 13.61 10.00 -7.52
N ALA A 143 13.16 10.44 -6.34
CA ALA A 143 13.95 10.35 -5.12
C ALA A 143 14.33 8.90 -4.76
N ALA A 144 13.38 7.96 -4.87
CA ALA A 144 13.64 6.55 -4.60
C ALA A 144 14.64 5.93 -5.59
N LEU A 145 14.50 6.22 -6.89
CA LEU A 145 15.45 5.73 -7.90
C LEU A 145 16.82 6.39 -7.76
N TYR A 146 16.88 7.68 -7.47
CA TYR A 146 18.12 8.38 -7.19
C TYR A 146 18.86 7.72 -6.02
N TYR A 147 18.15 7.47 -4.91
CA TYR A 147 18.71 6.76 -3.77
C TYR A 147 19.25 5.38 -4.14
N LYS A 148 18.56 4.61 -5.00
CA LYS A 148 19.01 3.27 -5.40
C LYS A 148 20.27 3.27 -6.27
N PHE A 149 20.40 4.24 -7.18
CA PHE A 149 21.45 4.20 -8.21
C PHE A 149 22.64 5.12 -7.91
N MET A 150 22.48 6.10 -7.03
CA MET A 150 23.48 7.15 -6.78
C MET A 150 23.99 7.18 -5.35
N LEU A 151 23.38 6.43 -4.43
CA LEU A 151 23.80 6.27 -3.02
C LEU A 151 23.97 4.78 -2.71
#